data_AF-A0A937D8I9-F1
#
_entry.id   AF-A0A937D8I9-F1
#
_cell.length_a   1.000
_cell.length_b   1.000
_cell.length_c   1.000
_cell.angle_alpha   90.00
_cell.angle_beta   90.00
_cell.angle_gamma   90.00
#
_symmetry.space_group_name_H-M   'P 1'
#
loop_
_entity.id
_entity.type
_entity.pdbx_description
1 polymer ?
#
loop_
_entity_poly.entity_id
_entity_poly.type
_entity_poly.pdbx_seq_one_letter_code
_entity_poly.pdbx_strand_id
1 'polypeptide(L)'
;MNTKDNAHKISIEEAKAIILEKHPEILTTNPFELDEASISTEEPKIQLYEGDVSFDQNFAVRSETILVNGSLKVDGLISDCNLADVTSLIVLGDVIAKHMHICGKMVVGGNIIVEEFIYLNSFNNYTFHVFGSLESKVLMEEGMRTWIRNEIEVDKAYSFQNSIRQGVDMAHFVERYNADPIDVFLEEFLDGEYIEKDKVLEAQSKGISVLK
;
A
#
# COMPACT_ATOMS: atom_id res chain seq x y z
N MET A 1 13.34 4.70 -20.28
CA MET A 1 12.34 5.43 -21.10
C MET A 1 11.47 6.16 -20.09
N ASN A 2 11.42 7.49 -20.11
CA ASN A 2 10.76 8.28 -19.05
C ASN A 2 9.23 8.16 -19.23
N THR A 3 8.56 7.31 -18.46
CA THR A 3 7.15 6.87 -18.65
C THR A 3 6.10 7.90 -18.24
N LYS A 4 6.45 9.19 -18.13
CA LYS A 4 5.48 10.25 -17.81
C LYS A 4 4.43 10.49 -18.91
N ASP A 5 4.67 10.00 -20.13
CA ASP A 5 3.83 10.28 -21.31
C ASP A 5 2.67 9.29 -21.53
N ASN A 6 2.52 8.24 -20.70
CA ASN A 6 1.46 7.21 -20.88
C ASN A 6 0.23 7.42 -19.97
N ALA A 7 0.14 8.55 -19.28
CA ALA A 7 -0.91 8.82 -18.33
C ALA A 7 -2.08 9.58 -18.99
N HIS A 8 -3.30 9.07 -18.91
CA HIS A 8 -4.51 9.78 -19.35
C HIS A 8 -5.69 9.56 -18.41
N LYS A 9 -6.72 10.38 -18.54
CA LYS A 9 -7.92 10.30 -17.70
C LYS A 9 -8.96 9.39 -18.35
N ILE A 10 -9.57 8.53 -17.54
CA ILE A 10 -10.66 7.63 -17.95
C ILE A 10 -11.84 7.76 -16.98
N SER A 11 -13.00 7.28 -17.43
CA SER A 11 -14.20 7.14 -16.60
C SER A 11 -14.11 5.94 -15.64
N ILE A 12 -15.01 5.92 -14.66
CA ILE A 12 -15.18 4.78 -13.75
C ILE A 12 -15.52 3.50 -14.51
N GLU A 13 -16.42 3.56 -15.48
CA GLU A 13 -16.89 2.37 -16.20
C GLU A 13 -15.78 1.78 -17.08
N GLU A 14 -14.95 2.63 -17.69
CA GLU A 14 -13.74 2.17 -18.38
C GLU A 14 -12.76 1.50 -17.41
N ALA A 15 -12.52 2.09 -16.23
CA ALA A 15 -11.64 1.50 -15.23
C ALA A 15 -12.17 0.13 -14.74
N LYS A 16 -13.47 0.03 -14.45
CA LYS A 16 -14.11 -1.23 -14.08
C LYS A 16 -13.97 -2.27 -15.19
N ALA A 17 -14.14 -1.90 -16.46
CA ALA A 17 -13.97 -2.82 -17.58
C ALA A 17 -12.53 -3.36 -17.66
N ILE A 18 -11.52 -2.49 -17.51
CA ILE A 18 -10.10 -2.89 -17.50
C ILE A 18 -9.81 -3.84 -16.33
N ILE A 19 -10.32 -3.54 -15.13
CA ILE A 19 -10.12 -4.39 -13.95
C ILE A 19 -10.83 -5.73 -14.12
N LEU A 20 -12.07 -5.73 -14.61
CA LEU A 20 -12.86 -6.94 -14.81
C LEU A 20 -12.19 -7.91 -15.80
N GLU A 21 -11.53 -7.37 -16.84
CA GLU A 21 -10.81 -8.17 -17.82
C GLU A 21 -9.61 -8.92 -17.21
N LYS A 22 -8.86 -8.27 -16.30
CA LYS A 22 -7.60 -8.81 -15.78
C LYS A 22 -7.70 -9.46 -14.40
N HIS A 23 -8.45 -8.84 -13.49
CA HIS A 23 -8.58 -9.20 -12.08
C HIS A 23 -10.03 -9.01 -11.62
N PRO A 24 -10.97 -9.84 -12.12
CA PRO A 24 -12.38 -9.74 -11.73
C PRO A 24 -12.60 -9.84 -10.22
N GLU A 25 -11.71 -10.54 -9.50
CA GLU A 25 -11.72 -10.66 -8.05
C GLU A 25 -11.48 -9.35 -7.29
N ILE A 26 -10.81 -8.35 -7.90
CA ILE A 26 -10.62 -7.03 -7.30
C ILE A 26 -11.98 -6.34 -7.11
N LEU A 27 -12.91 -6.52 -8.05
CA LEU A 27 -14.23 -5.90 -7.98
C LEU A 27 -15.16 -6.59 -6.98
N THR A 28 -14.86 -7.82 -6.55
CA THR A 28 -15.72 -8.62 -5.67
C THR A 28 -15.29 -8.64 -4.21
N THR A 29 -14.00 -8.45 -3.91
CA THR A 29 -13.44 -8.61 -2.54
C THR A 29 -13.39 -7.33 -1.72
N ASN A 30 -13.66 -6.19 -2.31
CA ASN A 30 -13.85 -4.93 -1.62
C ASN A 30 -14.63 -4.11 -2.62
N PRO A 31 -15.85 -3.63 -2.32
CA PRO A 31 -16.55 -2.86 -3.32
C PRO A 31 -15.59 -1.77 -3.74
N PHE A 32 -15.36 -1.72 -5.05
CA PHE A 32 -14.60 -0.69 -5.70
C PHE A 32 -15.45 0.59 -5.59
N GLU A 33 -15.73 1.01 -4.36
CA GLU A 33 -16.27 2.29 -3.97
C GLU A 33 -15.10 3.23 -4.23
N LEU A 34 -14.97 3.61 -5.50
CA LEU A 34 -14.56 4.97 -5.77
C LEU A 34 -15.60 5.79 -5.03
N ASP A 35 -15.21 6.27 -3.86
CA ASP A 35 -16.09 6.82 -2.85
C ASP A 35 -16.98 7.85 -3.52
N GLU A 36 -18.25 7.50 -3.80
CA GLU A 36 -19.15 8.35 -4.58
C GLU A 36 -19.35 9.70 -3.89
N ALA A 37 -19.02 9.78 -2.59
CA ALA A 37 -19.03 10.99 -1.77
C ALA A 37 -17.88 11.98 -2.06
N SER A 38 -16.80 11.56 -2.72
CA SER A 38 -15.71 12.45 -3.18
C SER A 38 -15.95 13.03 -4.58
N ILE A 39 -17.05 12.61 -5.23
CA ILE A 39 -17.45 13.09 -6.56
C ILE A 39 -18.10 14.47 -6.43
N SER A 40 -17.28 15.52 -6.53
CA SER A 40 -17.79 16.81 -7.00
C SER A 40 -18.47 16.60 -8.36
N THR A 41 -19.44 17.44 -8.72
CA THR A 41 -20.36 17.30 -9.88
C THR A 41 -19.69 17.22 -11.28
N GLU A 42 -18.38 17.11 -11.37
CA GLU A 42 -17.64 16.78 -12.59
C GLU A 42 -17.14 15.33 -12.48
N GLU A 43 -17.51 14.49 -13.45
CA GLU A 43 -17.22 13.05 -13.48
C GLU A 43 -15.82 12.72 -12.94
N PRO A 44 -15.69 11.76 -12.00
CA PRO A 44 -14.40 11.42 -11.40
C PRO A 44 -13.45 10.90 -12.47
N LYS A 45 -12.35 11.63 -12.69
CA LYS A 45 -11.34 11.33 -13.70
C LYS A 45 -10.22 10.51 -13.08
N ILE A 46 -10.34 9.19 -13.18
CA ILE A 46 -9.29 8.24 -12.77
C ILE A 46 -8.06 8.48 -13.64
N GLN A 47 -6.89 8.61 -13.03
CA GLN A 47 -5.64 8.67 -13.76
C GLN A 47 -5.21 7.26 -14.14
N LEU A 48 -5.35 6.89 -15.41
CA LEU A 48 -4.85 5.63 -15.95
C LEU A 48 -3.40 5.80 -16.41
N TYR A 49 -2.55 4.81 -16.10
CA TYR A 49 -1.30 4.54 -16.77
C TYR A 49 -1.38 3.21 -17.49
N GLU A 50 -1.03 3.20 -18.78
CA GLU A 50 -1.05 1.99 -19.60
C GLU A 50 0.29 1.27 -19.63
N GLY A 51 0.23 -0.06 -19.44
CA GLY A 51 1.39 -0.94 -19.39
C GLY A 51 2.20 -0.82 -18.09
N ASP A 52 3.42 -1.36 -18.12
CA ASP A 52 4.35 -1.26 -17.01
C ASP A 52 4.93 0.15 -16.91
N VAL A 53 4.97 0.69 -15.69
CA VAL A 53 5.39 2.06 -15.39
C VAL A 53 6.57 2.03 -14.43
N SER A 54 7.56 2.90 -14.65
CA SER A 54 8.70 3.04 -13.75
C SER A 54 8.97 4.50 -13.38
N PHE A 55 9.32 4.74 -12.13
CA PHE A 55 9.76 6.05 -11.65
C PHE A 55 11.14 5.92 -10.98
N ASP A 56 12.13 6.64 -11.50
CA ASP A 56 13.49 6.66 -10.96
C ASP A 56 13.60 7.44 -9.63
N GLN A 57 12.49 8.01 -9.15
CA GLN A 57 12.39 8.85 -7.95
C GLN A 57 11.09 8.52 -7.20
N ASN A 58 10.87 9.19 -6.07
CA ASN A 58 9.63 9.06 -5.30
C ASN A 58 8.38 9.27 -6.18
N PHE A 59 7.39 8.42 -5.98
CA PHE A 59 6.09 8.49 -6.61
C PHE A 59 5.05 8.93 -5.58
N ALA A 60 4.56 10.16 -5.72
CA ALA A 60 3.49 10.68 -4.90
C ALA A 60 2.14 10.44 -5.58
N VAL A 61 1.22 9.75 -4.91
CA VAL A 61 -0.17 9.60 -5.37
C VAL A 61 -0.88 10.92 -5.07
N ARG A 62 -1.11 11.72 -6.12
CA ARG A 62 -1.67 13.09 -6.00
C ARG A 62 -3.08 13.23 -6.55
N SER A 63 -3.60 12.20 -7.22
CA SER A 63 -4.97 12.15 -7.73
C SER A 63 -5.81 11.31 -6.78
N GLU A 64 -7.13 11.58 -6.72
CA GLU A 64 -8.09 10.81 -5.94
C GLU A 64 -8.03 9.32 -6.28
N THR A 65 -7.81 8.96 -7.55
CA THR A 65 -7.59 7.58 -7.96
C THR A 65 -6.59 7.47 -9.09
N ILE A 66 -5.62 6.56 -8.94
CA ILE A 66 -4.66 6.14 -9.95
C ILE A 66 -4.87 4.65 -10.24
N LEU A 67 -4.96 4.29 -11.52
CA LEU A 67 -4.96 2.93 -12.01
C LEU A 67 -3.71 2.70 -12.88
N VAL A 68 -2.94 1.66 -12.59
CA VAL A 68 -1.83 1.19 -13.42
C VAL A 68 -2.25 -0.13 -14.06
N ASN A 69 -2.44 -0.12 -15.38
CA ASN A 69 -2.81 -1.30 -16.16
C ASN A 69 -1.58 -2.15 -16.53
N GLY A 70 -0.82 -2.52 -15.51
CA GLY A 70 0.46 -3.19 -15.61
C GLY A 70 1.17 -3.14 -14.26
N SER A 71 2.49 -3.32 -14.26
CA SER A 71 3.32 -3.28 -13.06
C SER A 71 3.81 -1.87 -12.75
N LEU A 72 4.03 -1.57 -11.48
CA LEU A 72 4.56 -0.29 -11.01
C LEU A 72 5.91 -0.51 -10.34
N LYS A 73 6.97 0.08 -10.91
CA LYS A 73 8.30 0.11 -10.28
C LYS A 73 8.67 1.52 -9.84
N VAL A 74 9.17 1.68 -8.63
CA VAL A 74 9.58 2.97 -8.08
C VAL A 74 10.92 2.81 -7.34
N ASP A 75 11.99 3.41 -7.85
CA ASP A 75 13.34 3.33 -7.24
C ASP A 75 13.46 4.18 -5.95
N GLY A 76 12.34 4.62 -5.40
CA GLY A 76 12.22 5.47 -4.21
C GLY A 76 10.98 5.14 -3.38
N LEU A 77 10.37 6.17 -2.79
CA LEU A 77 9.17 6.06 -1.96
C LEU A 77 7.89 6.14 -2.80
N ILE A 78 6.99 5.16 -2.63
CA ILE A 78 5.57 5.32 -2.98
C ILE A 78 4.86 5.90 -1.76
N SER A 79 4.19 7.04 -1.90
CA SER A 79 3.37 7.59 -0.82
C SER A 79 2.19 8.42 -1.29
N ASP A 80 1.09 8.31 -0.57
CA ASP A 80 -0.15 9.05 -0.76
C ASP A 80 -0.51 9.93 0.46
N CYS A 81 0.25 9.84 1.55
CA CYS A 81 -0.02 10.49 2.84
C CYS A 81 0.17 12.01 2.86
N ASN A 82 0.77 12.60 1.83
CA ASN A 82 1.27 13.98 1.92
C ASN A 82 0.34 15.07 1.36
N LEU A 83 -0.75 14.76 0.65
CA LEU A 83 -1.42 15.79 -0.17
C LEU A 83 -2.92 15.61 -0.45
N ALA A 84 -3.57 14.51 -0.04
CA ALA A 84 -4.98 14.27 -0.38
C ALA A 84 -5.72 13.51 0.74
N ASP A 85 -6.92 13.98 1.06
CA ASP A 85 -7.75 13.43 2.16
C ASP A 85 -8.26 12.01 1.86
N VAL A 86 -8.40 11.66 0.57
CA VAL A 86 -8.81 10.34 0.09
C VAL A 86 -8.03 10.02 -1.19
N THR A 87 -7.26 8.93 -1.19
CA THR A 87 -6.55 8.45 -2.38
C THR A 87 -6.77 6.96 -2.58
N SER A 88 -6.69 6.53 -3.83
CA SER A 88 -6.75 5.13 -4.23
C SER A 88 -5.67 4.86 -5.27
N LEU A 89 -4.80 3.89 -4.99
CA LEU A 89 -3.81 3.37 -5.94
C LEU A 89 -4.14 1.92 -6.27
N ILE A 90 -4.43 1.65 -7.53
CA ILE A 90 -4.69 0.30 -8.03
C ILE A 90 -3.63 -0.07 -9.05
N VAL A 91 -2.95 -1.18 -8.84
CA VAL A 91 -1.93 -1.71 -9.74
C VAL A 91 -2.34 -3.12 -10.14
N LEU A 92 -2.54 -3.37 -11.43
CA LEU A 92 -3.00 -4.67 -11.90
C LEU A 92 -1.86 -5.70 -12.02
N GLY A 93 -0.61 -5.27 -12.10
CA GLY A 93 0.56 -6.14 -12.07
C GLY A 93 1.25 -6.15 -10.71
N ASP A 94 2.57 -6.30 -10.75
CA ASP A 94 3.42 -6.28 -9.56
C ASP A 94 3.77 -4.83 -9.13
N VAL A 95 4.07 -4.65 -7.86
CA VAL A 95 4.65 -3.41 -7.32
C VAL A 95 6.05 -3.69 -6.81
N ILE A 96 7.02 -2.94 -7.31
CA ILE A 96 8.41 -2.96 -6.83
C ILE A 96 8.75 -1.56 -6.34
N ALA A 97 9.16 -1.42 -5.08
CA ALA A 97 9.55 -0.13 -4.55
C ALA A 97 10.76 -0.23 -3.61
N LYS A 98 11.40 0.91 -3.34
CA LYS A 98 12.38 0.96 -2.25
C LYS A 98 11.69 1.07 -0.89
N HIS A 99 10.69 1.96 -0.80
CA HIS A 99 9.90 2.22 0.40
C HIS A 99 8.43 2.42 0.03
N MET A 100 7.52 2.09 0.95
CA MET A 100 6.09 2.40 0.83
C MET A 100 5.55 3.03 2.10
N HIS A 101 4.79 4.12 1.97
CA HIS A 101 4.04 4.74 3.05
C HIS A 101 2.62 5.07 2.55
N ILE A 102 1.67 4.21 2.93
CA ILE A 102 0.31 4.22 2.40
C ILE A 102 -0.67 4.60 3.50
N CYS A 103 -1.49 5.60 3.22
CA CYS A 103 -2.54 6.11 4.09
C CYS A 103 -3.94 5.95 3.48
N GLY A 104 -4.05 5.96 2.15
CA GLY A 104 -5.28 5.73 1.40
C GLY A 104 -5.51 4.25 1.09
N LYS A 105 -6.37 4.02 0.09
CA LYS A 105 -6.65 2.67 -0.41
C LYS A 105 -5.55 2.23 -1.36
N MET A 106 -5.06 1.01 -1.21
CA MET A 106 -4.17 0.40 -2.21
C MET A 106 -4.61 -1.02 -2.53
N VAL A 107 -4.62 -1.34 -3.82
CA VAL A 107 -4.94 -2.66 -4.35
C VAL A 107 -3.89 -3.08 -5.35
N VAL A 108 -3.31 -4.27 -5.17
CA VAL A 108 -2.29 -4.84 -6.07
C VAL A 108 -2.73 -6.22 -6.55
N GLY A 109 -2.89 -6.38 -7.86
CA GLY A 109 -3.28 -7.63 -8.50
C GLY A 109 -2.18 -8.70 -8.49
N GLY A 110 -0.91 -8.27 -8.52
CA GLY A 110 0.27 -9.13 -8.43
C GLY A 110 0.93 -9.11 -7.05
N ASN A 111 2.25 -9.24 -7.05
CA ASN A 111 3.10 -9.26 -5.87
C ASN A 111 3.56 -7.86 -5.49
N ILE A 112 3.93 -7.69 -4.23
CA ILE A 112 4.64 -6.52 -3.72
C ILE A 112 6.04 -6.94 -3.30
N ILE A 113 7.06 -6.26 -3.81
CA ILE A 113 8.45 -6.41 -3.38
C ILE A 113 8.96 -5.03 -2.97
N VAL A 114 9.24 -4.85 -1.69
CA VAL A 114 9.75 -3.58 -1.14
C VAL A 114 11.10 -3.81 -0.49
N GLU A 115 12.11 -3.08 -0.95
CA GLU A 115 13.50 -3.33 -0.52
C GLU A 115 13.71 -3.12 0.99
N GLU A 116 13.03 -2.16 1.60
CA GLU A 116 13.30 -1.72 2.98
C GLU A 116 12.10 -1.79 3.91
N PHE A 117 11.09 -0.93 3.72
CA PHE A 117 9.95 -0.91 4.63
C PHE A 117 8.63 -0.54 3.96
N ILE A 118 7.56 -1.09 4.54
CA ILE A 118 6.17 -0.76 4.25
C ILE A 118 5.54 -0.25 5.55
N TYR A 119 5.00 0.97 5.53
CA TYR A 119 4.20 1.52 6.61
C TYR A 119 2.79 1.82 6.13
N LEU A 120 1.81 1.20 6.80
CA LEU A 120 0.40 1.22 6.48
C LEU A 120 -0.36 1.91 7.61
N ASN A 121 -0.89 3.11 7.38
CA ASN A 121 -1.68 3.82 8.39
C ASN A 121 -2.84 4.61 7.76
N SER A 122 -4.06 4.09 7.92
CA SER A 122 -5.26 4.75 7.40
C SER A 122 -6.17 5.36 8.46
N PHE A 123 -5.71 5.45 9.71
CA PHE A 123 -6.57 5.84 10.83
C PHE A 123 -7.91 5.06 10.86
N ASN A 124 -7.87 3.77 10.52
CA ASN A 124 -8.98 2.82 10.41
C ASN A 124 -9.99 3.01 9.27
N ASN A 125 -9.67 3.86 8.29
CA ASN A 125 -10.60 4.21 7.22
C ASN A 125 -10.42 3.39 5.94
N TYR A 126 -9.21 2.93 5.64
CA TYR A 126 -8.88 2.34 4.35
C TYR A 126 -8.26 0.94 4.44
N THR A 127 -8.07 0.37 3.27
CA THR A 127 -7.72 -1.04 3.06
C THR A 127 -6.51 -1.17 2.15
N PHE A 128 -5.65 -2.13 2.46
CA PHE A 128 -4.50 -2.53 1.67
C PHE A 128 -4.65 -3.98 1.23
N HIS A 129 -4.83 -4.22 -0.07
CA HIS A 129 -5.13 -5.55 -0.61
C HIS A 129 -4.07 -5.98 -1.61
N VAL A 130 -3.54 -7.18 -1.44
CA VAL A 130 -2.56 -7.79 -2.34
C VAL A 130 -3.02 -9.18 -2.73
N PHE A 131 -3.23 -9.41 -4.02
CA PHE A 131 -3.70 -10.69 -4.56
C PHE A 131 -2.57 -11.68 -4.83
N GLY A 132 -1.32 -11.21 -4.84
CA GLY A 132 -0.10 -12.03 -4.82
C GLY A 132 0.51 -12.14 -3.42
N SER A 133 1.83 -12.25 -3.39
CA SER A 133 2.66 -12.28 -2.18
C SER A 133 3.20 -10.88 -1.84
N LEU A 134 3.66 -10.70 -0.60
CA LEU A 134 4.33 -9.49 -0.13
C LEU A 134 5.70 -9.83 0.45
N GLU A 135 6.74 -9.17 -0.05
CA GLU A 135 8.12 -9.26 0.43
C GLU A 135 8.60 -7.87 0.89
N SER A 136 9.17 -7.79 2.09
CA SER A 136 9.82 -6.56 2.61
C SER A 136 10.71 -6.87 3.81
N LYS A 137 11.75 -6.08 4.10
CA LYS A 137 12.48 -6.27 5.38
C LYS A 137 11.58 -5.93 6.57
N VAL A 138 10.80 -4.86 6.46
CA VAL A 138 9.92 -4.39 7.55
C VAL A 138 8.50 -4.12 7.06
N LEU A 139 7.51 -4.60 7.80
CA LEU A 139 6.09 -4.30 7.60
C LEU A 139 5.50 -3.74 8.90
N MET A 140 4.93 -2.54 8.82
CA MET A 140 4.26 -1.87 9.94
C MET A 140 2.82 -1.54 9.56
N GLU A 141 1.87 -1.92 10.41
CA GLU A 141 0.44 -1.65 10.25
C GLU A 141 -0.12 -0.94 11.48
N GLU A 142 -0.61 0.27 11.28
CA GLU A 142 -1.27 1.09 12.28
C GLU A 142 -2.65 1.53 11.78
N GLY A 143 -3.67 0.69 11.99
CA GLY A 143 -5.04 1.06 11.65
C GLY A 143 -5.28 1.07 10.13
N MET A 144 -4.73 0.10 9.40
CA MET A 144 -5.07 -0.13 7.99
C MET A 144 -5.41 -1.60 7.78
N ARG A 145 -6.66 -1.89 7.38
CA ARG A 145 -7.12 -3.27 7.17
C ARG A 145 -6.34 -3.88 6.01
N THR A 146 -5.51 -4.88 6.31
CA THR A 146 -4.46 -5.34 5.39
C THR A 146 -4.67 -6.80 5.05
N TRP A 147 -4.90 -7.11 3.78
CA TRP A 147 -5.23 -8.46 3.29
C TRP A 147 -4.22 -8.89 2.22
N ILE A 148 -3.46 -9.94 2.50
CA ILE A 148 -2.48 -10.52 1.57
C ILE A 148 -2.93 -11.95 1.23
N ARG A 149 -3.14 -12.23 -0.05
CA ARG A 149 -3.72 -13.50 -0.48
C ARG A 149 -2.75 -14.67 -0.33
N ASN A 150 -1.48 -14.47 -0.70
CA ASN A 150 -0.49 -15.52 -0.71
C ASN A 150 0.47 -15.38 0.49
N GLU A 151 1.78 -15.44 0.25
CA GLU A 151 2.80 -15.45 1.29
C GLU A 151 3.18 -14.03 1.70
N ILE A 152 3.44 -13.83 3.00
CA ILE A 152 4.10 -12.64 3.54
C ILE A 152 5.49 -13.07 3.99
N GLU A 153 6.52 -12.55 3.35
CA GLU A 153 7.92 -12.77 3.68
C GLU A 153 8.53 -11.46 4.17
N VAL A 154 8.69 -11.35 5.50
CA VAL A 154 9.29 -10.17 6.12
C VAL A 154 10.24 -10.52 7.26
N ASP A 155 11.31 -9.74 7.42
CA ASP A 155 12.24 -9.93 8.54
C ASP A 155 11.58 -9.51 9.87
N LYS A 156 10.80 -8.43 9.83
CA LYS A 156 10.06 -7.88 10.98
C LYS A 156 8.67 -7.42 10.59
N ALA A 157 7.69 -7.76 11.42
CA ALA A 157 6.31 -7.30 11.30
C ALA A 157 5.83 -6.65 12.60
N TYR A 158 5.19 -5.49 12.48
CA TYR A 158 4.56 -4.77 13.59
C TYR A 158 3.10 -4.52 13.23
N SER A 159 2.17 -5.15 13.94
CA SER A 159 0.74 -4.93 13.73
C SER A 159 0.13 -4.34 15.00
N PHE A 160 -0.01 -3.01 14.99
CA PHE A 160 -0.45 -2.23 16.14
C PHE A 160 -1.95 -2.43 16.42
N GLN A 161 -2.74 -2.77 15.39
CA GLN A 161 -4.18 -3.03 15.53
C GLN A 161 -4.58 -4.46 15.15
N ASN A 162 -3.60 -5.35 14.96
CA ASN A 162 -3.82 -6.75 14.60
C ASN A 162 -4.76 -6.88 13.38
N SER A 163 -4.54 -6.07 12.35
CA SER A 163 -5.42 -5.99 11.18
C SER A 163 -4.82 -6.59 9.90
N ILE A 164 -3.58 -7.10 9.98
CA ILE A 164 -2.96 -7.88 8.90
C ILE A 164 -3.57 -9.29 8.86
N ARG A 165 -4.06 -9.69 7.69
CA ARG A 165 -4.65 -10.99 7.38
C ARG A 165 -3.95 -11.61 6.20
N GLN A 166 -3.77 -12.93 6.26
CA GLN A 166 -3.10 -13.71 5.24
C GLN A 166 -3.94 -14.92 4.81
N GLY A 167 -3.84 -15.28 3.54
CA GLY A 167 -4.38 -16.53 3.01
C GLY A 167 -5.86 -16.47 2.68
N VAL A 168 -6.36 -17.55 2.06
CA VAL A 168 -7.78 -17.67 1.69
C VAL A 168 -8.71 -17.70 2.90
N ASP A 169 -8.22 -18.19 4.03
CA ASP A 169 -8.98 -18.26 5.29
C ASP A 169 -8.90 -16.96 6.10
N MET A 170 -8.17 -15.96 5.60
CA MET A 170 -7.97 -14.67 6.26
C MET A 170 -7.50 -14.85 7.70
N ALA A 171 -6.48 -15.69 7.88
CA ALA A 171 -5.87 -15.91 9.18
C ALA A 171 -5.11 -14.65 9.62
N HIS A 172 -5.04 -14.40 10.93
CA HIS A 172 -4.18 -13.35 11.45
C HIS A 172 -2.71 -13.68 11.15
N PHE A 173 -1.99 -12.74 10.53
CA PHE A 173 -0.57 -12.95 10.20
C PHE A 173 0.33 -12.88 11.44
N VAL A 174 0.04 -11.96 12.37
CA VAL A 174 0.81 -11.76 13.60
C VAL A 174 -0.13 -11.92 14.79
N GLU A 175 0.26 -12.70 15.80
CA GLU A 175 -0.46 -12.71 17.08
C GLU A 175 -0.18 -11.41 17.84
N ARG A 176 -1.23 -10.76 18.36
CA ARG A 176 -1.16 -9.42 18.98
C ARG A 176 -0.06 -9.34 20.05
N TYR A 177 0.80 -8.32 19.95
CA TYR A 177 1.76 -7.99 21.00
C TYR A 177 1.00 -7.54 22.27
N ASN A 178 1.38 -8.09 23.42
CA ASN A 178 0.76 -7.81 24.73
C ASN A 178 1.41 -6.64 25.49
N ALA A 179 2.35 -5.91 24.89
CA ALA A 179 2.85 -4.64 25.45
C ALA A 179 2.19 -3.45 24.74
N ASP A 180 2.18 -2.30 25.39
CA ASP A 180 1.58 -1.08 24.86
C ASP A 180 2.28 -0.68 23.54
N PRO A 181 1.62 -0.81 22.37
CA PRO A 181 2.29 -0.70 21.07
C PRO A 181 2.90 0.68 20.82
N ILE A 182 2.40 1.69 21.53
CA ILE A 182 2.85 3.09 21.47
C ILE A 182 4.27 3.27 22.00
N ASP A 183 4.70 2.56 23.05
CA ASP A 183 6.01 2.78 23.66
C ASP A 183 7.16 2.27 22.77
N VAL A 184 6.97 1.12 22.11
CA VAL A 184 7.96 0.56 21.15
C VAL A 184 8.04 1.43 19.89
N PHE A 185 6.91 1.93 19.40
CA PHE A 185 6.88 2.80 18.22
C PHE A 185 7.50 4.18 18.48
N LEU A 186 7.20 4.77 19.64
CA LEU A 186 7.75 6.06 20.07
C LEU A 186 9.25 6.00 20.36
N GLU A 187 9.73 4.95 21.01
CA GLU A 187 11.16 4.82 21.36
C GLU A 187 12.02 4.40 20.17
N GLU A 188 11.53 3.51 19.29
CA GLU A 188 12.35 2.92 18.23
C GLU A 188 12.24 3.61 16.87
N PHE A 189 11.16 4.36 16.58
CA PHE A 189 10.88 4.81 15.22
C PHE A 189 10.49 6.29 15.07
N LEU A 190 10.09 6.99 16.13
CA LEU A 190 9.64 8.39 16.05
C LEU A 190 10.66 9.40 16.59
N ASP A 191 10.73 10.58 15.98
CA ASP A 191 11.20 11.82 16.62
C ASP A 191 10.04 12.84 16.62
N GLY A 192 9.34 12.94 17.75
CA GLY A 192 8.06 13.64 17.83
C GLY A 192 6.92 12.84 17.17
N GLU A 193 6.25 13.42 16.18
CA GLU A 193 5.09 12.82 15.49
C GLU A 193 5.44 12.13 14.14
N TYR A 194 6.72 12.13 13.74
CA TYR A 194 7.15 11.61 12.43
C TYR A 194 8.17 10.47 12.57
N ILE A 195 8.10 9.51 11.64
CA ILE A 195 9.06 8.40 11.55
C ILE A 195 10.44 8.95 11.14
N GLU A 196 11.44 8.74 11.97
CA GLU A 196 12.81 9.19 11.71
C GLU A 196 13.62 8.08 11.03
N LYS A 197 14.04 8.34 9.79
CA LYS A 197 14.77 7.38 8.95
C LYS A 197 16.02 6.81 9.63
N ASP A 198 16.73 7.61 10.42
CA ASP A 198 17.99 7.18 11.05
C ASP A 198 17.76 6.23 12.22
N LYS A 199 16.63 6.35 12.94
CA LYS A 199 16.22 5.40 13.99
C LYS A 199 15.76 4.06 13.42
N VAL A 200 15.04 4.09 12.30
CA VAL A 200 14.68 2.89 11.54
C VAL A 200 15.94 2.11 11.13
N LEU A 201 16.96 2.81 10.61
CA LEU A 201 18.25 2.23 10.23
C LEU A 201 19.05 1.71 11.44
N GLU A 202 18.97 2.39 12.59
CA GLU A 202 19.62 1.94 13.84
C GLU A 202 18.96 0.68 14.40
N ALA A 203 17.63 0.60 14.43
CA ALA A 203 16.87 -0.58 14.86
C ALA A 203 17.11 -1.81 13.95
N GLN A 204 17.38 -1.58 12.65
CA GLN A 204 17.85 -2.61 11.72
C GLN A 204 19.25 -3.12 12.11
N SER A 205 20.18 -2.23 12.47
CA SER A 205 21.56 -2.59 12.83
C SER A 205 21.70 -3.37 14.15
N LYS A 206 20.74 -3.22 15.08
CA LYS A 206 20.75 -3.85 16.40
C LYS A 206 20.18 -5.27 16.44
N GLY A 207 19.66 -5.79 15.32
CA GLY A 207 19.16 -7.17 15.25
C GLY A 207 18.01 -7.46 16.23
N ILE A 208 17.22 -6.46 16.62
CA ILE A 208 16.06 -6.65 17.51
C ILE A 208 14.98 -7.41 16.74
N SER A 209 14.98 -8.74 16.91
CA SER A 209 13.93 -9.64 16.49
C SER A 209 12.79 -9.61 17.50
N VAL A 210 11.59 -9.19 17.08
CA VAL A 210 10.36 -9.41 17.84
C VAL A 210 9.48 -10.34 17.03
N LEU A 211 9.76 -11.63 17.14
CA LEU A 211 8.84 -12.69 16.72
C LEU A 211 8.36 -13.43 17.96
N LYS A 212 7.04 -13.59 18.03
CA LYS A 212 6.48 -14.92 18.16
C LYS A 212 5.50 -15.13 17.02
#